data_AF-A0A6I5NEB4-F1
#
_entry.id   AF-A0A6I5NEB4-F1
#
_cell.length_a   1.000
_cell.length_b   1.000
_cell.length_c   1.000
_cell.angle_alpha   90.00
_cell.angle_beta   90.00
_cell.angle_gamma   90.00
#
_symmetry.space_group_name_H-M   'P 1'
#
loop_
_entity.id
_entity.type
_entity.pdbx_description
1 polymer ?
#
loop_
_entity_poly.entity_id
_entity_poly.type
_entity_poly.pdbx_seq_one_letter_code
_entity_poly.pdbx_strand_id
1 'polypeptide(L)'
;MYSTKPPKTPSGKAAKGSVQVTNSHGRLQLRFRHAGKRRYISIGLPDTPTNRIVAEQRARQIQLDIISDNFDETLAKYKPESAKRAKPEPAKPAPPSLSALWENYCEVKRPIVAPGTWRNGYQVNTSHLERCPYGSLAEAQKIFDWAVGNLKPDPARRFIQALGACCKWAVRSHLIDHNPFAGMTSDIKVLKQAAEDNDIDPFTRPERQAIIDAFSDSKYYQFYTPLVKFLFYTGCRPSEAAGFQWQQVTA
;
A
#
# COMPACT_ATOMS: atom_id res chain seq x y z
N MET A 1 -21.90 51.60 -29.34
CA MET A 1 -21.30 51.78 -27.99
C MET A 1 -19.79 51.83 -28.13
N TYR A 2 -19.18 52.92 -27.66
CA TYR A 2 -17.79 53.29 -27.96
C TYR A 2 -16.77 52.36 -27.30
N SER A 3 -15.89 51.75 -28.11
CA SER A 3 -14.71 51.02 -27.63
C SER A 3 -13.59 52.01 -27.34
N THR A 4 -13.41 52.38 -26.07
CA THR A 4 -12.34 53.28 -25.64
C THR A 4 -11.00 52.55 -25.68
N LYS A 5 -10.26 52.69 -26.79
CA LYS A 5 -8.86 52.25 -26.86
C LYS A 5 -8.05 53.01 -25.78
N PRO A 6 -7.14 52.34 -25.05
CA PRO A 6 -6.32 52.99 -24.03
C PRO A 6 -5.45 54.09 -24.64
N PRO A 7 -5.16 55.18 -23.89
CA PRO A 7 -4.38 56.30 -24.40
C PRO A 7 -2.99 55.84 -24.83
N LYS A 8 -2.65 56.11 -26.09
CA LYS A 8 -1.33 55.82 -26.67
C LYS A 8 -0.41 57.01 -26.45
N THR A 9 0.86 56.74 -26.13
CA THR A 9 1.91 57.78 -26.12
C THR A 9 2.29 58.16 -27.57
N PRO A 10 2.94 59.33 -27.81
CA PRO A 10 3.33 59.78 -29.16
C PRO A 10 4.19 58.77 -29.95
N SER A 11 4.83 57.82 -29.24
CA SER A 11 5.63 56.73 -29.82
C SER A 11 4.80 55.50 -30.25
N GLY A 12 3.47 55.51 -30.15
CA GLY A 12 2.60 54.37 -30.46
C GLY A 12 2.67 53.22 -29.43
N LYS A 13 3.51 53.36 -28.39
CA LYS A 13 3.67 52.40 -27.30
C LYS A 13 2.62 52.67 -26.21
N ALA A 14 2.13 51.60 -25.60
CA ALA A 14 1.17 51.69 -24.51
C ALA A 14 1.82 52.39 -23.29
N ALA A 15 1.04 53.23 -22.59
CA ALA A 15 1.51 54.03 -21.46
C ALA A 15 2.08 53.15 -20.34
N LYS A 16 3.05 53.67 -19.57
CA LYS A 16 3.67 52.96 -18.45
C LYS A 16 2.58 52.55 -17.45
N GLY A 17 2.46 51.25 -17.17
CA GLY A 17 1.40 50.70 -16.30
C GLY A 17 0.09 50.31 -17.00
N SER A 18 -0.03 50.45 -18.32
CA SER A 18 -1.25 50.02 -19.03
C SER A 18 -1.38 48.48 -19.04
N VAL A 19 -2.56 47.99 -18.66
CA VAL A 19 -2.89 46.56 -18.68
C VAL A 19 -3.78 46.26 -19.87
N GLN A 20 -3.31 45.38 -20.77
CA GLN A 20 -4.03 45.00 -21.98
C GLN A 20 -4.73 43.65 -21.81
N VAL A 21 -5.99 43.57 -22.24
CA VAL A 21 -6.71 42.29 -22.37
C VAL A 21 -6.41 41.71 -23.74
N THR A 22 -5.91 40.48 -23.77
CA THR A 22 -5.60 39.73 -25.00
C THR A 22 -6.26 38.36 -24.98
N ASN A 23 -6.70 37.88 -26.13
CA ASN A 23 -7.13 36.49 -26.30
C ASN A 23 -5.88 35.63 -26.59
N SER A 24 -5.71 34.55 -25.81
CA SER A 24 -4.75 33.48 -26.08
C SER A 24 -5.48 32.14 -26.11
N HIS A 25 -5.53 31.49 -27.27
CA HIS A 25 -6.13 30.16 -27.47
C HIS A 25 -7.59 30.07 -26.95
N GLY A 26 -8.40 31.09 -27.22
CA GLY A 26 -9.81 31.14 -26.80
C GLY A 26 -10.03 31.55 -25.34
N ARG A 27 -8.96 31.90 -24.60
CA ARG A 27 -9.03 32.34 -23.19
C ARG A 27 -8.51 33.77 -23.03
N LEU A 28 -9.11 34.52 -22.11
CA LEU A 28 -8.72 35.88 -21.80
C LEU A 28 -7.50 35.94 -20.88
N GLN A 29 -6.50 36.73 -21.28
CA GLN A 29 -5.25 36.94 -20.59
C GLN A 29 -4.93 38.43 -20.48
N LEU A 30 -4.44 38.85 -19.31
CA LEU A 30 -3.96 40.22 -19.06
C LEU A 30 -2.45 40.29 -19.30
N ARG A 31 -2.02 41.25 -20.12
CA ARG A 31 -0.61 41.53 -20.44
C ARG A 31 -0.24 42.94 -20.02
N PHE A 32 0.83 43.06 -19.24
CA PHE A 32 1.33 44.37 -18.81
C PHE A 32 2.83 44.30 -18.47
N ARG A 33 3.43 45.47 -18.29
CA ARG A 33 4.83 45.63 -17.86
C ARG A 33 4.87 46.45 -16.59
N HIS A 34 5.50 45.92 -15.56
CA HIS A 34 5.70 46.57 -14.27
C HIS A 34 7.13 46.26 -13.77
N ALA A 35 7.81 47.24 -13.17
CA ALA A 35 9.20 47.11 -12.69
C ALA A 35 10.16 46.47 -13.72
N GLY A 36 10.09 46.89 -14.99
CA GLY A 36 10.96 46.38 -16.06
C GLY A 36 10.59 44.99 -16.61
N LYS A 37 9.83 44.17 -15.87
CA LYS A 37 9.44 42.80 -16.22
C LYS A 37 8.10 42.74 -16.97
N ARG A 38 7.99 41.87 -17.97
CA ARG A 38 6.72 41.55 -18.65
C ARG A 38 5.97 40.51 -17.84
N ARG A 39 4.71 40.77 -17.50
CA ARG A 39 3.86 39.87 -16.72
C ARG A 39 2.61 39.48 -17.51
N TYR A 40 2.17 38.25 -17.29
CA TYR A 40 1.02 37.64 -17.93
C TYR A 40 0.13 37.02 -16.86
N ILE A 41 -1.17 37.34 -16.86
CA ILE A 41 -2.15 36.75 -15.94
C ILE A 41 -3.29 36.15 -16.75
N SER A 42 -3.42 34.83 -16.72
CA SER A 42 -4.59 34.16 -17.31
C SER A 42 -5.76 34.29 -16.35
N ILE A 43 -6.88 34.83 -16.82
CA ILE A 43 -8.10 35.00 -16.02
C ILE A 43 -8.87 33.67 -15.94
N GLY A 44 -8.62 32.76 -16.88
CA GLY A 44 -9.29 31.46 -16.94
C GLY A 44 -10.70 31.53 -17.50
N LEU A 45 -11.12 32.65 -18.11
CA LEU A 45 -12.44 32.79 -18.76
C LEU A 45 -12.33 32.67 -20.29
N PRO A 46 -13.31 32.05 -20.97
CA PRO A 46 -13.36 32.03 -22.43
C PRO A 46 -13.63 33.43 -23.00
N ASP A 47 -13.18 33.69 -24.23
CA ASP A 47 -13.35 34.97 -24.91
C ASP A 47 -14.80 35.20 -25.37
N THR A 48 -15.64 35.69 -24.46
CA THR A 48 -17.02 36.13 -24.73
C THR A 48 -17.17 37.63 -24.41
N PRO A 49 -18.16 38.34 -24.99
CA PRO A 49 -18.38 39.76 -24.71
C PRO A 49 -18.54 40.06 -23.21
N THR A 50 -19.29 39.23 -22.49
CA THR A 50 -19.49 39.35 -21.03
C THR A 50 -18.18 39.14 -20.26
N ASN A 51 -17.38 38.14 -20.65
CA ASN A 51 -16.11 37.86 -19.97
C ASN A 51 -15.04 38.90 -20.28
N ARG A 52 -15.09 39.56 -21.45
CA ARG A 52 -14.22 40.71 -21.76
C ARG A 52 -14.46 41.87 -20.80
N ILE A 53 -15.72 42.17 -20.45
CA ILE A 53 -16.04 43.21 -19.46
C ILE A 53 -15.40 42.87 -18.10
N VAL A 54 -15.50 41.62 -17.65
CA VAL A 54 -14.88 41.14 -16.40
C VAL A 54 -13.35 41.25 -16.49
N ALA A 55 -12.76 40.89 -17.63
CA ALA A 55 -11.32 41.01 -17.85
C ALA A 55 -10.85 42.47 -17.84
N GLU A 56 -11.61 43.38 -18.43
CA GLU A 56 -11.33 44.82 -18.42
C GLU A 56 -11.44 45.43 -17.01
N GLN A 57 -12.42 45.00 -16.22
CA GLN A 57 -12.51 45.40 -14.80
C GLN A 57 -11.27 44.95 -14.01
N ARG A 58 -10.81 43.71 -14.21
CA ARG A 58 -9.58 43.21 -13.56
C ARG A 58 -8.33 43.94 -14.06
N ALA A 59 -8.27 44.27 -15.35
CA ALA A 59 -7.19 45.06 -15.93
C ALA A 59 -7.12 46.46 -15.29
N ARG A 60 -8.28 47.11 -15.10
CA ARG A 60 -8.38 48.39 -14.39
C ARG A 60 -7.95 48.29 -12.94
N GLN A 61 -8.33 47.23 -12.22
CA GLN A 61 -7.90 47.03 -10.84
C GLN A 61 -6.37 46.91 -10.73
N ILE A 62 -5.74 46.13 -11.62
CA ILE A 62 -4.27 46.01 -11.64
C ILE A 62 -3.63 47.37 -11.97
N GLN A 63 -4.21 48.12 -12.89
CA GLN A 63 -3.71 49.44 -13.25
C GLN A 63 -3.79 50.42 -12.06
N LEU A 64 -4.89 50.40 -11.30
CA LEU A 64 -5.03 51.20 -10.07
C LEU A 64 -4.02 50.78 -8.99
N ASP A 65 -3.81 49.47 -8.81
CA ASP A 65 -2.84 48.96 -7.84
C ASP A 65 -1.39 49.33 -8.22
N ILE A 66 -1.06 49.38 -9.52
CA ILE A 66 0.24 49.88 -10.01
C ILE A 66 0.41 51.37 -9.77
N ILE A 67 -0.66 52.17 -9.94
CA ILE A 67 -0.62 53.63 -9.73
C ILE A 67 -0.52 53.97 -8.24
N SER A 68 -1.18 53.20 -7.39
CA SER A 68 -1.24 53.40 -5.93
C SER A 68 -0.13 52.70 -5.15
N ASP A 69 0.87 52.14 -5.84
CA ASP A 69 2.01 51.39 -5.27
C ASP A 69 1.61 50.21 -4.35
N ASN A 70 0.39 49.68 -4.55
CA ASN A 70 -0.16 48.52 -3.82
C ASN A 70 -0.17 47.25 -4.68
N PHE A 71 0.73 47.18 -5.66
CA PHE A 71 0.77 46.08 -6.61
C PHE A 71 1.36 44.82 -5.98
N ASP A 72 0.60 43.73 -6.00
CA ASP A 72 1.07 42.43 -5.51
C ASP A 72 1.98 41.75 -6.56
N GLU A 73 3.30 41.78 -6.32
CA GLU A 73 4.31 41.18 -7.19
C GLU A 73 4.16 39.65 -7.37
N THR A 74 3.54 38.97 -6.41
CA THR A 74 3.29 37.52 -6.44
C THR A 74 2.15 37.15 -7.40
N LEU A 75 1.39 38.16 -7.85
CA LEU A 75 0.19 38.04 -8.68
C LEU A 75 -0.94 37.22 -8.01
N ALA A 76 -0.79 36.85 -6.74
CA ALA A 76 -1.75 36.02 -6.03
C ALA A 76 -3.09 36.74 -5.88
N LYS A 77 -3.06 38.05 -5.54
CA LYS A 77 -4.24 38.91 -5.42
C LYS A 77 -5.16 38.85 -6.65
N TYR A 78 -4.58 38.79 -7.85
CA TYR A 78 -5.28 38.93 -9.13
C TYR A 78 -5.67 37.61 -9.81
N LYS A 79 -5.23 36.46 -9.27
CA LYS A 79 -5.65 35.13 -9.76
C LYS A 79 -7.09 34.82 -9.32
N PRO A 80 -7.88 34.13 -10.16
CA PRO A 80 -9.24 33.71 -9.80
C PRO A 80 -9.22 32.84 -8.53
N GLU A 81 -10.25 32.94 -7.69
CA GLU A 81 -10.35 32.15 -6.44
C GLU A 81 -10.28 30.63 -6.68
N SER A 82 -10.72 30.16 -7.86
CA SER A 82 -10.53 28.77 -8.29
C SER A 82 -9.06 28.33 -8.36
N ALA A 83 -8.13 29.26 -8.62
CA ALA A 83 -6.69 29.01 -8.57
C ALA A 83 -6.07 29.23 -7.18
N LYS A 84 -6.74 29.97 -6.28
CA LYS A 84 -6.32 30.15 -4.87
C LYS A 84 -6.68 28.94 -4.00
N ARG A 85 -7.71 28.17 -4.40
CA ARG A 85 -8.10 26.90 -3.76
C ARG A 85 -7.20 25.71 -4.12
N ALA A 86 -6.28 25.85 -5.07
CA ALA A 86 -5.26 24.84 -5.36
C ALA A 86 -4.06 24.96 -4.39
N LYS A 87 -4.31 24.90 -3.08
CA LYS A 87 -3.34 24.23 -2.22
C LYS A 87 -3.50 22.74 -2.54
N PRO A 88 -2.43 21.96 -2.77
CA PRO A 88 -2.57 20.52 -2.75
C PRO A 88 -2.96 20.16 -1.31
N GLU A 89 -4.26 20.00 -1.07
CA GLU A 89 -4.67 19.05 -0.04
C GLU A 89 -4.00 17.73 -0.42
N PRO A 90 -3.23 17.09 0.48
CA PRO A 90 -2.77 15.74 0.21
C PRO A 90 -4.03 14.95 -0.14
N ALA A 91 -4.09 14.44 -1.37
CA ALA A 91 -5.13 13.52 -1.78
C ALA A 91 -5.26 12.52 -0.64
N LYS A 92 -6.46 12.38 -0.06
CA LYS A 92 -6.74 11.26 0.85
C LYS A 92 -6.17 10.04 0.14
N PRO A 93 -5.16 9.35 0.71
CA PRO A 93 -4.58 8.21 0.03
C PRO A 93 -5.75 7.29 -0.28
N ALA A 94 -5.83 6.83 -1.53
CA ALA A 94 -6.77 5.78 -1.88
C ALA A 94 -6.62 4.68 -0.82
N PRO A 95 -7.73 4.11 -0.31
CA PRO A 95 -7.65 3.10 0.73
C PRO A 95 -6.61 2.05 0.30
N PRO A 96 -5.64 1.72 1.16
CA PRO A 96 -4.50 0.90 0.77
C PRO A 96 -5.01 -0.43 0.21
N SER A 97 -4.47 -0.83 -0.94
CA SER A 97 -4.83 -2.11 -1.55
C SER A 97 -4.47 -3.26 -0.61
N LEU A 98 -5.16 -4.41 -0.74
CA LEU A 98 -4.88 -5.56 0.12
C LEU A 98 -3.41 -6.00 0.00
N SER A 99 -2.84 -5.94 -1.20
CA SER A 99 -1.42 -6.23 -1.44
C SER A 99 -0.50 -5.26 -0.70
N ALA A 100 -0.78 -3.95 -0.72
CA ALA A 100 0.02 -2.97 0.01
C ALA A 100 -0.08 -3.17 1.53
N LEU A 101 -1.26 -3.53 2.05
CA LEU A 101 -1.42 -3.90 3.45
C LEU A 101 -0.63 -5.15 3.82
N TRP A 102 -0.66 -6.16 2.95
CA TRP A 102 0.07 -7.41 3.14
C TRP A 102 1.59 -7.20 3.13
N GLU A 103 2.11 -6.40 2.21
CA GLU A 103 3.53 -6.05 2.13
C GLU A 103 3.99 -5.32 3.40
N ASN A 104 3.25 -4.30 3.84
CA ASN A 104 3.57 -3.58 5.08
C ASN A 104 3.53 -4.51 6.30
N TYR A 105 2.54 -5.40 6.35
CA TYR A 105 2.43 -6.40 7.42
C TYR A 105 3.62 -7.37 7.40
N CYS A 106 4.06 -7.81 6.22
CA CYS A 106 5.21 -8.67 6.04
C CYS A 106 6.50 -8.01 6.52
N GLU A 107 6.73 -6.73 6.19
CA GLU A 107 7.92 -5.98 6.64
C GLU A 107 7.98 -5.86 8.17
N VAL A 108 6.84 -5.59 8.82
CA VAL A 108 6.77 -5.56 10.29
C VAL A 108 7.06 -6.93 10.93
N LYS A 109 6.65 -8.02 10.28
CA LYS A 109 6.80 -9.38 10.81
C LYS A 109 8.16 -10.01 10.53
N ARG A 110 8.79 -9.64 9.42
CA ARG A 110 10.06 -10.21 8.93
C ARG A 110 11.16 -10.30 10.00
N PRO A 111 11.47 -9.27 10.81
CA PRO A 111 12.54 -9.37 11.81
C PRO A 111 12.15 -10.20 13.06
N ILE A 112 10.86 -10.52 13.24
CA ILE A 112 10.33 -11.14 14.46
C ILE A 112 10.14 -12.66 14.28
N VAL A 113 9.86 -13.11 13.06
CA VAL A 113 9.49 -14.50 12.80
C VAL A 113 10.71 -15.36 12.46
N ALA A 114 10.66 -16.63 12.87
CA ALA A 114 11.70 -17.59 12.53
C ALA A 114 11.77 -17.80 11.00
N PRO A 115 12.96 -18.11 10.44
CA PRO A 115 13.12 -18.31 8.99
C PRO A 115 12.20 -19.37 8.39
N GLY A 116 11.92 -20.45 9.14
CA GLY A 116 10.98 -21.50 8.71
C GLY A 116 9.54 -21.00 8.61
N THR A 117 9.10 -20.17 9.57
CA THR A 117 7.77 -19.54 9.56
C THR A 117 7.63 -18.54 8.41
N TRP A 118 8.69 -17.78 8.12
CA TRP A 118 8.73 -16.88 6.97
C TRP A 118 8.57 -17.64 5.65
N ARG A 119 9.41 -18.66 5.44
CA ARG A 119 9.43 -19.44 4.21
C ARG A 119 8.14 -20.22 3.97
N ASN A 120 7.68 -20.95 4.99
CA ASN A 120 6.56 -21.88 4.85
C ASN A 120 5.19 -21.22 5.05
N GLY A 121 5.15 -20.00 5.59
CA GLY A 121 3.92 -19.27 5.87
C GLY A 121 3.79 -18.01 5.04
N TYR A 122 4.63 -17.01 5.33
CA TYR A 122 4.51 -15.68 4.72
C TYR A 122 4.76 -15.71 3.21
N GLN A 123 5.87 -16.31 2.75
CA GLN A 123 6.16 -16.38 1.31
C GLN A 123 5.10 -17.18 0.55
N VAL A 124 4.65 -18.31 1.12
CA VAL A 124 3.57 -19.12 0.53
C VAL A 124 2.28 -18.31 0.38
N ASN A 125 1.90 -17.57 1.42
CA ASN A 125 0.70 -16.71 1.40
C ASN A 125 0.85 -15.52 0.44
N THR A 126 2.03 -14.94 0.29
CA THR A 126 2.31 -13.94 -0.74
C THR A 126 2.07 -14.52 -2.13
N SER A 127 2.59 -15.72 -2.42
CA SER A 127 2.36 -16.39 -3.71
C SER A 127 0.91 -16.82 -3.92
N HIS A 128 0.12 -17.04 -2.87
CA HIS A 128 -1.33 -17.22 -3.00
C HIS A 128 -2.02 -15.90 -3.34
N LEU A 129 -1.64 -14.80 -2.68
CA LEU A 129 -2.20 -13.48 -2.93
C LEU A 129 -1.91 -13.00 -4.36
N GLU A 130 -0.70 -13.22 -4.87
CA GLU A 130 -0.30 -12.87 -6.25
C GLU A 130 -1.07 -13.65 -7.32
N ARG A 131 -1.47 -14.89 -7.02
CA ARG A 131 -2.28 -15.72 -7.93
C ARG A 131 -3.78 -15.43 -7.83
N CYS A 132 -4.21 -14.78 -6.76
CA CYS A 132 -5.61 -14.43 -6.57
C CYS A 132 -5.97 -13.25 -7.49
N PRO A 133 -7.01 -13.36 -8.33
CA PRO A 133 -7.40 -12.29 -9.25
C PRO A 133 -8.05 -11.08 -8.53
N TYR A 134 -8.41 -11.25 -7.26
CA TYR A 134 -9.05 -10.23 -6.43
C TYR A 134 -8.04 -9.62 -5.45
N GLY A 135 -7.99 -8.29 -5.39
CA GLY A 135 -7.01 -7.55 -4.58
C GLY A 135 -7.60 -6.43 -3.72
N SER A 136 -8.93 -6.31 -3.69
CA SER A 136 -9.65 -5.31 -2.89
C SER A 136 -10.22 -5.91 -1.63
N LEU A 137 -10.23 -5.13 -0.53
CA LEU A 137 -10.87 -5.51 0.73
C LEU A 137 -12.38 -5.70 0.59
N ALA A 138 -13.02 -4.98 -0.35
CA ALA A 138 -14.45 -5.14 -0.63
C ALA A 138 -14.77 -6.49 -1.29
N GLU A 139 -13.76 -7.19 -1.82
CA GLU A 139 -13.90 -8.48 -2.50
C GLU A 139 -13.53 -9.66 -1.60
N ALA A 140 -13.53 -9.47 -0.27
CA ALA A 140 -13.13 -10.50 0.68
C ALA A 140 -13.85 -11.85 0.48
N GLN A 141 -15.16 -11.83 0.18
CA GLN A 141 -15.90 -13.05 -0.14
C GLN A 141 -15.37 -13.74 -1.42
N LYS A 142 -15.06 -12.97 -2.47
CA LYS A 142 -14.50 -13.55 -3.71
C LYS A 142 -13.11 -14.13 -3.50
N ILE A 143 -12.30 -13.50 -2.64
CA ILE A 143 -10.98 -14.02 -2.22
C ILE A 143 -11.15 -15.34 -1.46
N PHE A 144 -12.13 -15.40 -0.56
CA PHE A 144 -12.48 -16.62 0.17
C PHE A 144 -12.90 -17.75 -0.78
N ASP A 145 -13.84 -17.47 -1.69
CA ASP A 145 -14.34 -18.45 -2.66
C ASP A 145 -13.21 -18.94 -3.58
N TRP A 146 -12.33 -18.04 -4.01
CA TRP A 146 -11.14 -18.40 -4.77
C TRP A 146 -10.21 -19.32 -3.98
N ALA A 147 -9.93 -19.00 -2.71
CA ALA A 147 -9.04 -19.80 -1.87
C ALA A 147 -9.60 -21.22 -1.65
N VAL A 148 -10.89 -21.35 -1.38
CA VAL A 148 -11.54 -22.66 -1.20
C VAL A 148 -11.63 -23.44 -2.51
N GLY A 149 -11.87 -22.77 -3.64
CA GLY A 149 -11.96 -23.41 -4.95
C GLY A 149 -10.62 -23.81 -5.58
N ASN A 150 -9.52 -23.15 -5.21
CA ASN A 150 -8.22 -23.33 -5.88
C ASN A 150 -7.13 -23.92 -4.97
N LEU A 151 -7.31 -23.93 -3.65
CA LEU A 151 -6.33 -24.45 -2.71
C LEU A 151 -6.88 -25.66 -1.95
N LYS A 152 -5.98 -26.49 -1.42
CA LYS A 152 -6.37 -27.55 -0.47
C LYS A 152 -6.95 -26.93 0.82
N PRO A 153 -7.81 -27.64 1.58
CA PRO A 153 -8.50 -27.07 2.74
C PRO A 153 -7.59 -26.42 3.79
N ASP A 154 -6.49 -27.07 4.20
CA ASP A 154 -5.55 -26.50 5.18
C ASP A 154 -4.79 -25.27 4.65
N PRO A 155 -4.18 -25.29 3.45
CA PRO A 155 -3.62 -24.09 2.82
C PRO A 155 -4.64 -22.95 2.66
N ALA A 156 -5.88 -23.22 2.22
CA ALA A 156 -6.93 -22.22 2.11
C ALA A 156 -7.21 -21.57 3.48
N ARG A 157 -7.35 -22.40 4.52
CA ARG A 157 -7.57 -21.93 5.90
C ARG A 157 -6.43 -21.06 6.39
N ARG A 158 -5.18 -21.49 6.20
CA ARG A 158 -3.99 -20.72 6.60
C ARG A 158 -3.87 -19.40 5.86
N PHE A 159 -4.20 -19.38 4.57
CA PHE A 159 -4.20 -18.18 3.75
C PHE A 159 -5.23 -17.15 4.27
N ILE A 160 -6.48 -17.56 4.47
CA ILE A 160 -7.53 -16.67 5.01
C ILE A 160 -7.20 -16.23 6.44
N GLN A 161 -6.65 -17.12 7.27
CA GLN A 161 -6.20 -16.76 8.62
C GLN A 161 -5.09 -15.70 8.58
N ALA A 162 -4.16 -15.80 7.64
CA ALA A 162 -3.08 -14.84 7.48
C ALA A 162 -3.61 -13.47 7.01
N LEU A 163 -4.53 -13.43 6.05
CA LEU A 163 -5.20 -12.20 5.64
C LEU A 163 -6.00 -11.57 6.79
N GLY A 164 -6.69 -12.39 7.59
CA GLY A 164 -7.37 -11.94 8.80
C GLY A 164 -6.41 -11.35 9.84
N ALA A 165 -5.23 -11.95 10.04
CA ALA A 165 -4.21 -11.40 10.92
C ALA A 165 -3.62 -10.08 10.39
N CYS A 166 -3.37 -9.99 9.09
CA CYS A 166 -2.95 -8.76 8.41
C CYS A 166 -3.98 -7.63 8.61
N CYS A 167 -5.25 -7.90 8.33
CA CYS A 167 -6.31 -6.91 8.50
C CYS A 167 -6.54 -6.54 9.97
N LYS A 168 -6.39 -7.47 10.91
CA LYS A 168 -6.43 -7.16 12.36
C LYS A 168 -5.30 -6.21 12.77
N TRP A 169 -4.10 -6.41 12.21
CA TRP A 169 -3.00 -5.46 12.40
C TRP A 169 -3.31 -4.11 11.76
N ALA A 170 -3.84 -4.08 10.53
CA ALA A 170 -4.21 -2.85 9.83
C ALA A 170 -5.26 -2.01 10.58
N VAL A 171 -6.27 -2.64 11.19
CA VAL A 171 -7.25 -1.97 12.06
C VAL A 171 -6.57 -1.32 13.27
N ARG A 172 -5.69 -2.06 13.95
CA ARG A 172 -4.93 -1.52 15.10
C ARG A 172 -4.00 -0.36 14.71
N SER A 173 -3.51 -0.36 13.47
CA SER A 173 -2.67 0.69 12.90
C SER A 173 -3.48 1.82 12.26
N HIS A 174 -4.82 1.82 12.41
CA HIS A 174 -5.74 2.81 11.82
C HIS A 174 -5.62 2.97 10.29
N LEU A 175 -5.25 1.89 9.59
CA LEU A 175 -5.16 1.86 8.12
C LEU A 175 -6.50 1.49 7.47
N ILE A 176 -7.33 0.73 8.18
CA ILE A 176 -8.67 0.30 7.76
C ILE A 176 -9.61 0.32 8.97
N ASP A 177 -10.91 0.46 8.75
CA ASP A 177 -11.89 0.57 9.84
C ASP A 177 -12.29 -0.79 10.45
N HIS A 178 -12.33 -1.84 9.63
CA HIS A 178 -12.77 -3.17 10.06
C HIS A 178 -12.01 -4.28 9.32
N ASN A 179 -12.04 -5.48 9.88
CA ASN A 179 -11.41 -6.67 9.29
C ASN A 179 -12.43 -7.48 8.50
N PRO A 180 -12.37 -7.50 7.15
CA PRO A 180 -13.36 -8.20 6.34
C PRO A 180 -13.18 -9.72 6.34
N PHE A 181 -12.04 -10.24 6.80
CA PHE A 181 -11.76 -11.68 6.89
C PHE A 181 -12.03 -12.28 8.28
N ALA A 182 -12.55 -11.47 9.21
CA ALA A 182 -12.87 -11.94 10.55
C ALA A 182 -13.95 -13.03 10.50
N GLY A 183 -13.71 -14.17 11.15
CA GLY A 183 -14.66 -15.28 11.22
C GLY A 183 -14.64 -16.24 10.03
N MET A 184 -14.24 -15.80 8.82
CA MET A 184 -14.32 -16.63 7.59
C MET A 184 -13.61 -17.99 7.68
N THR A 185 -12.57 -18.12 8.50
CA THR A 185 -11.85 -19.41 8.65
C THR A 185 -12.70 -20.54 9.23
N SER A 186 -13.79 -20.25 9.95
CA SER A 186 -14.66 -21.29 10.52
C SER A 186 -15.45 -22.04 9.44
N ASP A 187 -15.67 -21.41 8.30
CA ASP A 187 -16.50 -21.95 7.23
C ASP A 187 -15.71 -22.93 6.33
N ILE A 188 -14.38 -22.90 6.43
CA ILE A 188 -13.50 -23.85 5.77
C ILE A 188 -13.48 -25.13 6.58
N LYS A 189 -14.29 -26.09 6.14
CA LYS A 189 -14.25 -27.47 6.63
C LYS A 189 -12.94 -28.12 6.18
N VAL A 190 -11.89 -27.93 6.96
CA VAL A 190 -10.78 -28.88 6.97
C VAL A 190 -11.37 -30.14 7.56
N LEU A 191 -11.56 -31.17 6.73
CA LEU A 191 -11.84 -32.50 7.23
C LEU A 191 -10.75 -32.76 8.28
N LYS A 192 -11.14 -32.77 9.57
CA LYS A 192 -10.35 -33.51 10.53
C LYS A 192 -10.32 -34.89 9.90
N GLN A 193 -9.16 -35.30 9.41
CA GLN A 193 -8.91 -36.71 9.17
C GLN A 193 -9.51 -37.44 10.37
N ALA A 194 -10.37 -38.43 10.09
CA ALA A 194 -11.11 -39.15 11.12
C ALA A 194 -10.16 -39.47 12.27
N ALA A 195 -10.64 -39.46 13.52
CA ALA A 195 -9.78 -39.67 14.68
C ALA A 195 -8.86 -40.91 14.52
N GLU A 196 -9.30 -41.90 13.74
CA GLU A 196 -8.54 -43.08 13.33
C GLU A 196 -7.26 -42.80 12.51
N ASP A 197 -7.24 -41.77 11.65
CA ASP A 197 -6.05 -41.37 10.85
C ASP A 197 -5.08 -40.46 11.64
N ASN A 198 -5.51 -39.92 12.78
CA ASN A 198 -4.72 -39.07 13.67
C ASN A 198 -4.30 -39.78 14.97
N ASP A 199 -4.67 -41.05 15.13
CA ASP A 199 -4.18 -41.83 16.26
C ASP A 199 -2.72 -42.17 15.96
N ILE A 200 -1.81 -41.44 16.60
CA ILE A 200 -0.38 -41.69 16.48
C ILE A 200 -0.15 -43.05 17.14
N ASP A 201 -0.05 -44.11 16.34
CA ASP A 201 0.25 -45.46 16.79
C ASP A 201 1.69 -45.51 17.33
N PRO A 202 1.90 -45.54 18.67
CA PRO A 202 3.22 -45.46 19.25
C PRO A 202 3.86 -46.85 19.28
N PHE A 203 5.14 -46.92 18.91
CA PHE A 203 5.87 -48.19 18.98
C PHE A 203 5.83 -48.79 20.40
N THR A 204 5.45 -50.06 20.46
CA THR A 204 5.54 -50.88 21.66
C THR A 204 7.00 -51.10 22.05
N ARG A 205 7.23 -51.59 23.28
CA ARG A 205 8.59 -51.89 23.75
C ARG A 205 9.32 -52.93 22.87
N PRO A 206 8.68 -54.04 22.44
CA PRO A 206 9.29 -54.98 21.51
C PRO A 206 9.61 -54.36 20.15
N GLU A 207 8.71 -53.55 19.59
CA GLU A 207 8.93 -52.89 18.29
C GLU A 207 10.08 -51.89 18.35
N ARG A 208 10.13 -51.08 19.42
CA ARG A 208 11.26 -50.18 19.67
C ARG A 208 12.59 -50.93 19.69
N GLN A 209 12.63 -52.09 20.36
CA GLN A 209 13.84 -52.91 20.42
C GLN A 209 14.18 -53.47 19.04
N ALA A 210 13.19 -54.00 18.30
CA ALA A 210 13.39 -54.51 16.95
C ALA A 210 13.90 -53.41 15.99
N ILE A 211 13.43 -52.17 16.11
CA ILE A 211 13.95 -51.03 15.35
C ILE A 211 15.42 -50.78 15.69
N ILE A 212 15.76 -50.74 16.98
CA ILE A 212 17.15 -50.52 17.43
C ILE A 212 18.08 -51.64 16.92
N ASP A 213 17.64 -52.88 16.97
CA ASP A 213 18.42 -54.04 16.51
C ASP A 213 18.58 -53.99 14.99
N ALA A 214 17.53 -53.64 14.24
CA ALA A 214 17.59 -53.47 12.79
C ALA A 214 18.59 -52.37 12.37
N PHE A 215 18.69 -51.28 13.13
CA PHE A 215 19.76 -50.29 12.91
C PHE A 215 21.13 -50.88 13.24
N SER A 216 21.27 -51.54 14.40
CA SER A 216 22.54 -52.11 14.88
C SER A 216 23.15 -53.13 13.92
N ASP A 217 22.31 -53.99 13.33
CA ASP A 217 22.73 -55.07 12.42
C ASP A 217 22.83 -54.60 10.96
N SER A 218 22.37 -53.38 10.65
CA SER A 218 22.40 -52.85 9.29
C SER A 218 23.81 -52.47 8.87
N LYS A 219 24.32 -53.14 7.84
CA LYS A 219 25.58 -52.76 7.16
C LYS A 219 25.64 -51.28 6.74
N TYR A 220 24.50 -50.67 6.42
CA TYR A 220 24.44 -49.29 5.91
C TYR A 220 24.08 -48.25 6.98
N TYR A 221 23.28 -48.64 7.99
CA TYR A 221 22.69 -47.68 8.92
C TYR A 221 23.14 -47.85 10.38
N GLN A 222 24.01 -48.82 10.69
CA GLN A 222 24.54 -49.03 12.05
C GLN A 222 25.11 -47.78 12.72
N PHE A 223 25.64 -46.85 11.93
CA PHE A 223 26.15 -45.57 12.42
C PHE A 223 25.07 -44.71 13.13
N TYR A 224 23.79 -44.86 12.76
CA TYR A 224 22.69 -44.12 13.38
C TYR A 224 22.15 -44.76 14.65
N THR A 225 22.60 -45.96 15.03
CA THR A 225 22.12 -46.67 16.22
C THR A 225 22.16 -45.82 17.50
N PRO A 226 23.26 -45.09 17.81
CA PRO A 226 23.30 -44.24 19.00
C PRO A 226 22.26 -43.10 18.96
N LEU A 227 22.04 -42.50 17.78
CA LEU A 227 21.05 -41.44 17.60
C LEU A 227 19.63 -41.97 17.81
N VAL A 228 19.29 -43.12 17.23
CA VAL A 228 17.98 -43.76 17.38
C VAL A 228 17.71 -44.11 18.85
N LYS A 229 18.70 -44.69 19.55
CA LYS A 229 18.62 -44.94 21.00
C LYS A 229 18.40 -43.64 21.78
N PHE A 230 19.16 -42.60 21.48
CA PHE A 230 19.04 -41.29 22.14
C PHE A 230 17.64 -40.70 21.98
N LEU A 231 17.08 -40.69 20.76
CA LEU A 231 15.73 -40.21 20.48
C LEU A 231 14.67 -41.00 21.27
N PHE A 232 14.77 -42.33 21.29
CA PHE A 232 13.83 -43.18 22.04
C PHE A 232 13.90 -42.99 23.56
N TYR A 233 15.08 -42.69 24.12
CA TYR A 233 15.26 -42.56 25.56
C TYR A 233 14.99 -41.16 26.09
N THR A 234 15.19 -40.14 25.26
CA THR A 234 15.02 -38.74 25.68
C THR A 234 13.68 -38.14 25.22
N GLY A 235 13.08 -38.69 24.15
CA GLY A 235 11.90 -38.12 23.52
C GLY A 235 12.13 -36.75 22.89
N CYS A 236 13.39 -36.32 22.71
CA CYS A 236 13.69 -35.04 22.09
C CYS A 236 13.36 -35.05 20.59
N ARG A 237 13.11 -33.87 20.04
CA ARG A 237 12.86 -33.72 18.59
C ARG A 237 14.16 -33.98 17.81
N PRO A 238 14.09 -34.49 16.57
CA PRO A 238 15.29 -34.72 15.77
C PRO A 238 16.22 -33.51 15.63
N SER A 239 15.66 -32.30 15.53
CA SER A 239 16.45 -31.06 15.48
C SER A 239 17.16 -30.73 16.80
N GLU A 240 16.58 -31.12 17.94
CA GLU A 240 17.18 -30.95 19.26
C GLU A 240 18.35 -31.94 19.43
N ALA A 241 18.14 -33.21 19.06
CA ALA A 241 19.21 -34.21 19.05
C ALA A 241 20.38 -33.81 18.14
N ALA A 242 20.10 -33.31 16.93
CA ALA A 242 21.13 -32.89 16.00
C ALA A 242 21.93 -31.66 16.48
N GLY A 243 21.30 -30.77 17.26
CA GLY A 243 21.95 -29.60 17.85
C GLY A 243 22.66 -29.87 19.17
N PHE A 244 22.57 -31.09 19.71
CA PHE A 244 23.08 -31.43 21.04
C PHE A 244 24.61 -31.50 21.05
N GLN A 245 25.23 -30.87 22.05
CA GLN A 245 26.69 -30.82 22.22
C GLN A 245 27.07 -31.21 23.66
N TRP A 246 28.26 -31.79 23.82
CA TRP A 246 28.76 -32.25 25.13
C TRP A 246 28.81 -31.16 26.20
N GLN A 247 29.00 -29.89 25.83
CA GLN A 247 28.98 -28.75 26.78
C GLN A 247 27.62 -28.56 27.48
N GLN A 248 26.55 -29.15 26.94
CA GLN A 248 25.21 -29.10 27.51
C GLN A 248 24.94 -30.23 28.52
N VAL A 249 25.90 -31.14 28.72
CA VAL A 249 25.83 -32.20 29.75
C VAL A 249 26.44 -31.68 31.04
N THR A 250 25.62 -31.53 32.08
CA THR A 250 26.08 -31.21 33.44
C THR A 250 26.11 -32.48 34.31
N ALA A 251 27.15 -32.62 35.12
CA ALA A 251 27.34 -33.75 36.03
C ALA A 251 26.43 -33.65 37.28
#